data_AF-A0A3R8PPK8-F1
#
_entry.id   AF-A0A3R8PPK8-F1
#
_cell.length_a   1.000
_cell.length_b   1.000
_cell.length_c   1.000
_cell.angle_alpha   90.00
_cell.angle_beta   90.00
_cell.angle_gamma   90.00
#
_symmetry.space_group_name_H-M   'P 1'
#
loop_
_entity.id
_entity.type
_entity.pdbx_description
1 polymer ?
#
loop_
_entity_poly.entity_id
_entity_poly.type
_entity_poly.pdbx_seq_one_letter_code
_entity_poly.pdbx_strand_id
1 'polypeptide(L)'
;MDTTDLLVIADEVCDAVHTRIRSLSALSAVAAVTHCTVDGIPVHGTVEQRRADVVETVRRMQPLVTHNALFAEVVVALLDRD
;
A
#
# COMPACT_ATOMS: atom_id res chain seq x y z
N MET A 1 9.01 -2.23 0.46
CA MET A 1 8.02 -3.04 1.21
C MET A 1 7.56 -4.20 0.36
N ASP A 2 7.57 -5.41 0.92
CA ASP A 2 7.00 -6.59 0.26
C ASP A 2 5.53 -6.83 0.72
N THR A 3 4.91 -7.92 0.25
CA THR A 3 3.52 -8.24 0.65
C THR A 3 3.39 -8.56 2.14
N THR A 4 4.44 -9.10 2.75
CA THR A 4 4.47 -9.44 4.19
C THR A 4 4.48 -8.18 5.03
N ASP A 5 5.30 -7.19 4.66
CA ASP A 5 5.31 -5.87 5.31
C ASP A 5 3.93 -5.22 5.26
N LEU A 6 3.29 -5.23 4.08
CA LEU A 6 1.96 -4.67 3.89
C LEU A 6 0.88 -5.42 4.70
N LEU A 7 1.05 -6.72 4.92
CA LEU A 7 0.13 -7.51 5.73
C LEU A 7 0.22 -7.10 7.21
N VAL A 8 1.44 -6.93 7.74
CA VAL A 8 1.65 -6.47 9.13
C VAL A 8 1.02 -5.10 9.33
N ILE A 9 1.27 -4.17 8.42
CA ILE A 9 0.69 -2.81 8.48
C ILE A 9 -0.83 -2.86 8.40
N ALA A 10 -1.38 -3.69 7.51
CA ALA A 10 -2.82 -3.84 7.37
C ALA A 10 -3.47 -4.40 8.63
N ASP A 11 -2.81 -5.34 9.31
CA ASP A 11 -3.29 -5.92 10.57
C ASP A 11 -3.34 -4.87 11.68
N GLU A 12 -2.25 -4.11 11.87
CA GLU A 12 -2.18 -3.02 12.84
C GLU A 12 -3.24 -1.93 12.58
N VAL A 13 -3.44 -1.54 11.31
CA VAL A 13 -4.49 -0.58 10.93
C VAL A 13 -5.87 -1.18 11.20
N CYS A 14 -6.10 -2.45 10.87
CA CYS A 14 -7.38 -3.13 11.12
C CYS A 14 -7.75 -3.12 12.59
N ASP A 15 -6.78 -3.43 13.46
CA ASP A 15 -6.95 -3.44 14.90
C ASP A 15 -7.27 -2.03 15.44
N ALA A 16 -6.57 -1.01 14.96
CA ALA A 16 -6.72 0.36 15.43
C ALA A 16 -8.09 0.99 15.09
N VAL A 17 -8.68 0.65 13.95
CA VAL A 17 -9.96 1.25 13.48
C VAL A 17 -11.12 0.25 13.40
N HIS A 18 -10.95 -0.92 14.03
CA HIS A 18 -11.94 -2.00 14.06
C HIS A 18 -12.48 -2.36 12.67
N THR A 19 -11.57 -2.53 11.71
CA THR A 19 -11.89 -3.01 10.36
C THR A 19 -11.25 -4.37 10.11
N ARG A 20 -11.32 -4.86 8.87
CA ARG A 20 -10.78 -6.16 8.47
C ARG A 20 -10.17 -6.07 7.09
N ILE A 21 -9.17 -6.90 6.84
CA ILE A 21 -8.64 -7.14 5.49
C ILE A 21 -9.74 -7.79 4.65
N ARG A 22 -10.04 -7.18 3.51
CA ARG A 22 -11.02 -7.67 2.53
C ARG A 22 -10.36 -8.57 1.49
N SER A 23 -9.13 -8.26 1.09
CA SER A 23 -8.45 -8.97 0.00
C SER A 23 -6.93 -8.96 0.14
N LEU A 24 -6.34 -10.15 0.26
CA LEU A 24 -4.88 -10.33 0.26
C LEU A 24 -4.27 -10.07 -1.13
N SER A 25 -4.99 -10.37 -2.21
CA SER A 25 -4.51 -10.04 -3.57
C SER A 25 -4.50 -8.54 -3.83
N ALA A 26 -5.41 -7.77 -3.21
CA ALA A 26 -5.35 -6.32 -3.23
C ALA A 26 -4.13 -5.79 -2.47
N LEU A 27 -3.79 -6.36 -1.30
CA LEU A 27 -2.56 -5.99 -0.58
C LEU A 27 -1.31 -6.32 -1.39
N SER A 28 -1.27 -7.49 -2.03
CA SER A 28 -0.14 -7.87 -2.90
C SER A 28 0.01 -6.91 -4.09
N ALA A 29 -1.09 -6.47 -4.70
CA ALA A 29 -1.07 -5.46 -5.75
C ALA A 29 -0.52 -4.11 -5.24
N VAL A 30 -0.92 -3.66 -4.04
CA VAL A 30 -0.38 -2.45 -3.41
C VAL A 30 1.13 -2.60 -3.17
N ALA A 31 1.56 -3.73 -2.60
CA ALA A 31 2.97 -4.01 -2.35
C ALA A 31 3.81 -3.95 -3.63
N ALA A 32 3.31 -4.53 -4.74
CA ALA A 32 3.98 -4.48 -6.04
C ALA A 32 4.20 -3.04 -6.56
N VAL A 33 3.33 -2.10 -6.19
CA VAL A 33 3.47 -0.68 -6.57
C VAL A 33 4.48 0.05 -5.67
N THR A 34 4.65 -0.35 -4.41
CA THR A 34 5.58 0.32 -3.48
C THR A 34 7.03 0.30 -3.94
N HIS A 35 7.47 -0.77 -4.63
CA HIS A 35 8.81 -0.90 -5.18
C HIS A 35 8.78 -1.62 -6.53
N CYS A 36 8.31 -0.90 -7.57
CA CYS A 36 8.14 -1.47 -8.90
C CYS A 36 9.35 -1.16 -9.79
N THR A 37 9.96 -2.23 -10.33
CA THR A 37 10.98 -2.15 -11.39
C THR A 37 10.59 -3.08 -12.53
N VAL A 38 10.86 -2.66 -13.77
CA VAL A 38 10.66 -3.48 -14.98
C VAL A 38 11.99 -3.52 -15.71
N ASP A 39 12.56 -4.71 -15.90
CA ASP A 39 13.91 -4.89 -16.45
C ASP A 39 14.98 -4.04 -15.74
N GLY A 40 14.84 -3.87 -14.42
CA GLY A 40 15.73 -3.05 -13.59
C GLY A 40 15.48 -1.54 -13.69
N ILE A 41 14.52 -1.10 -14.51
CA ILE A 41 14.14 0.31 -14.66
C ILE A 41 13.10 0.64 -13.59
N PRO A 42 13.34 1.65 -12.72
CA PRO A 42 12.33 2.14 -11.80
C PRO A 42 11.09 2.62 -12.56
N VAL A 43 9.92 2.10 -12.19
CA VAL A 43 8.66 2.52 -12.83
C VAL A 43 8.28 3.94 -12.40
N HIS A 44 8.64 4.31 -11.17
CA HIS A 44 8.34 5.63 -10.62
C HIS A 44 9.46 6.60 -10.95
N GLY A 45 9.12 7.72 -11.60
CA GLY A 45 10.09 8.76 -11.94
C GLY A 45 10.46 9.66 -10.76
N THR A 46 9.58 9.77 -9.76
CA THR A 46 9.82 10.53 -8.52
C THR A 46 9.17 9.86 -7.30
N VAL A 47 9.55 10.30 -6.11
CA VAL A 47 8.93 9.86 -4.85
C VAL A 47 7.45 10.26 -4.81
N GLU A 48 7.11 11.46 -5.29
CA GLU A 48 5.73 11.96 -5.33
C GLU A 48 4.85 11.13 -6.26
N GLN A 49 5.38 10.74 -7.43
CA GLN A 49 4.69 9.84 -8.34
C GLN A 49 4.43 8.49 -7.68
N ARG A 50 5.44 7.92 -7.02
CA ARG A 50 5.30 6.66 -6.26
C ARG A 50 4.20 6.76 -5.20
N ARG A 51 4.16 7.85 -4.43
CA ARG A 51 3.11 8.08 -3.42
C ARG A 51 1.72 8.15 -4.06
N ALA A 52 1.58 8.92 -5.13
CA ALA A 52 0.31 9.07 -5.84
C ALA A 52 -0.19 7.72 -6.37
N ASP A 53 0.70 6.91 -6.95
CA ASP A 53 0.36 5.60 -7.50
C ASP A 53 -0.04 4.61 -6.40
N VAL A 54 0.61 4.64 -5.24
CA VAL A 54 0.21 3.83 -4.07
C VAL A 54 -1.17 4.22 -3.57
N VAL A 55 -1.43 5.52 -3.40
CA VAL A 55 -2.74 6.03 -2.97
C VAL A 55 -3.84 5.63 -3.96
N GLU A 56 -3.59 5.80 -5.26
CA GLU A 56 -4.54 5.44 -6.30
C GLU A 56 -4.78 3.92 -6.33
N THR A 57 -3.74 3.11 -6.14
CA THR A 57 -3.85 1.65 -6.10
C THR A 57 -4.67 1.19 -4.91
N VAL A 58 -4.42 1.72 -3.70
CA VAL A 58 -5.24 1.43 -2.52
C VAL A 58 -6.69 1.86 -2.75
N ARG A 59 -6.91 3.05 -3.33
CA ARG A 59 -8.25 3.57 -3.63
C ARG A 59 -9.01 2.66 -4.61
N ARG A 60 -8.35 2.12 -5.65
CA ARG A 60 -8.99 1.22 -6.61
C ARG A 60 -9.22 -0.18 -6.05
N MET A 61 -8.21 -0.72 -5.38
CA MET A 61 -8.20 -2.11 -4.95
C MET A 61 -8.96 -2.33 -3.64
N GLN A 62 -9.14 -1.28 -2.82
CA GLN A 62 -9.84 -1.32 -1.54
C GLN A 62 -9.44 -2.57 -0.72
N PRO A 63 -8.17 -2.70 -0.29
CA PRO A 63 -7.68 -3.90 0.40
C PRO A 63 -8.40 -4.17 1.73
N LEU A 64 -8.91 -3.13 2.39
CA LEU A 64 -9.67 -3.21 3.63
C LEU A 64 -11.18 -3.08 3.38
N VAL A 65 -12.01 -3.52 4.32
CA VAL A 65 -13.47 -3.36 4.26
C VAL A 65 -13.88 -1.88 4.36
N THR A 66 -13.18 -1.10 5.20
CA THR A 66 -13.36 0.35 5.38
C THR A 66 -12.00 1.01 5.62
N HIS A 67 -11.96 2.35 5.73
CA HIS A 67 -10.75 3.11 6.08
C HIS A 67 -9.56 2.94 5.12
N ASN A 68 -9.81 2.64 3.84
CA ASN A 68 -8.75 2.50 2.83
C ASN A 68 -7.96 3.81 2.58
N ALA A 69 -8.58 4.98 2.79
CA ALA A 69 -7.87 6.26 2.70
C ALA A 69 -6.80 6.39 3.80
N LEU A 70 -7.18 6.11 5.05
CA LEU A 70 -6.25 6.07 6.18
C LEU A 70 -5.14 5.04 5.96
N PHE A 71 -5.48 3.85 5.47
CA PHE A 71 -4.49 2.84 5.14
C PHE A 71 -3.48 3.34 4.10
N ALA A 72 -3.93 4.03 3.05
CA ALA A 72 -3.04 4.63 2.06
C ALA A 72 -2.09 5.67 2.67
N GLU A 73 -2.58 6.51 3.58
CA GLU A 73 -1.76 7.50 4.30
C GLU A 73 -0.67 6.84 5.15
N VAL A 74 -1.01 5.78 5.87
CA VAL A 74 -0.03 5.02 6.68
C VAL A 74 1.04 4.38 5.80
N VAL A 75 0.64 3.74 4.69
CA VAL A 75 1.59 3.12 3.76
C VAL A 75 2.53 4.17 3.15
N VAL A 76 2.00 5.34 2.74
CA VAL A 76 2.82 6.45 2.23
C VAL A 76 3.78 6.98 3.29
N ALA A 77 3.33 7.14 4.54
CA ALA A 77 4.17 7.62 5.62
C ALA A 77 5.34 6.66 5.95
N LEU A 78 5.13 5.35 5.78
CA LEU A 78 6.18 4.34 5.98
C LEU A 78 7.12 4.22 4.77
N LEU A 79 6.60 4.39 3.55
CA LEU A 79 7.37 4.44 2.30
C LEU A 79 8.46 5.51 2.29
N ASP A 80 8.30 6.58 3.06
CA ASP A 80 9.26 7.68 3.17
C ASP A 80 10.39 7.41 4.16
N ARG A 81 10.28 6.32 4.94
CA ARG A 81 11.24 5.91 5.96
C ARG A 81 12.15 4.77 5.49
N ASP A 82 11.78 4.11 4.39
CA ASP A 82 12.56 3.12 3.63
C ASP A 82 13.54 3.81 2.66
#